data_AF-A0A431RK09-F1
#
_entry.id   AF-A0A431RK09-F1
#
_cell.length_a   1.000
_cell.length_b   1.000
_cell.length_c   1.000
_cell.angle_alpha   90.00
_cell.angle_beta   90.00
_cell.angle_gamma   90.00
#
_symmetry.space_group_name_H-M   'P 1'
#
loop_
_entity.id
_entity.type
_entity.pdbx_description
1 polymer ?
#
loop_
_entity_poly.entity_id
_entity_poly.type
_entity_poly.pdbx_seq_one_letter_code
_entity_poly.pdbx_strand_id
1 'polypeptide(L)'
;MDARRITGQTKIMLLMADPVSHVVGTEAITAFMRAAGHDFICVPVHVGAQDLTTAIQALRGFQNCVGSGVTIPHKIPVLPLLDEVTPRARTIGSVNYIRRDADGKLTGDNVDGSGFVRGATEAGIRLAGLRVLLLGAGGAGRSLAFALAEAGVAELVVSNRDRAKAVGLVDAVSAACPRASVRTGDADATGFDMVVNATSLGMIGKEEADPVDFATLSADMIVADIVMKPEKTRFLQAAEATGCRLLFGRQMMDGQLALARAFLGL
;
A
#
# COMPACT_ATOMS: atom_id res chain seq x y z
N MET A 1 24.57 -16.28 -14.35
CA MET A 1 24.32 -16.95 -13.06
C MET A 1 22.94 -17.58 -13.12
N ASP A 2 22.77 -18.78 -12.57
CA ASP A 2 21.45 -19.42 -12.50
C ASP A 2 20.53 -18.57 -11.62
N ALA A 3 19.49 -17.98 -12.22
CA ALA A 3 18.53 -17.12 -11.57
C ALA A 3 17.76 -17.81 -10.43
N ARG A 4 17.88 -19.13 -10.27
CA ARG A 4 17.20 -19.91 -9.21
C ARG A 4 18.10 -20.28 -8.04
N ARG A 5 19.41 -20.06 -8.13
CA ARG A 5 20.34 -20.51 -7.09
C ARG A 5 20.31 -19.57 -5.88
N ILE A 6 19.99 -20.12 -4.70
CA ILE A 6 20.07 -19.43 -3.40
C ILE A 6 21.30 -19.96 -2.66
N THR A 7 22.11 -19.07 -2.09
CA THR A 7 23.35 -19.43 -1.39
C THR A 7 23.45 -18.71 -0.04
N GLY A 8 24.49 -18.99 0.75
CA GLY A 8 24.78 -18.24 1.97
C GLY A 8 25.14 -16.76 1.75
N GLN A 9 25.38 -16.35 0.49
CA GLN A 9 25.64 -14.95 0.13
C GLN A 9 24.35 -14.19 -0.22
N THR A 10 23.24 -14.90 -0.44
CA THR A 10 21.97 -14.30 -0.86
C THR A 10 21.41 -13.41 0.26
N LYS A 11 21.14 -12.15 -0.09
CA LYS A 11 20.45 -11.19 0.79
C LYS A 11 18.96 -11.54 0.85
N ILE A 12 18.38 -11.43 2.03
CA ILE A 12 16.95 -11.67 2.22
C ILE A 12 16.22 -10.38 2.61
N MET A 13 14.96 -10.27 2.20
CA MET A 13 14.01 -9.33 2.78
C MET A 13 12.77 -10.09 3.19
N LEU A 14 12.32 -9.91 4.43
CA LEU A 14 11.08 -10.53 4.87
C LEU A 14 9.87 -9.73 4.34
N LEU A 15 8.70 -10.36 4.25
CA LEU A 15 7.43 -9.67 4.03
C LEU A 15 6.41 -10.19 5.04
N MET A 16 6.24 -9.44 6.13
CA MET A 16 5.42 -9.86 7.27
C MET A 16 3.95 -9.49 7.07
N ALA A 17 3.07 -10.46 7.31
CA ALA A 17 1.62 -10.32 7.14
C ALA A 17 0.83 -11.30 8.01
N ASP A 18 -0.46 -11.01 8.22
CA ASP A 18 -1.42 -11.92 8.85
C ASP A 18 -2.82 -11.79 8.21
N PRO A 19 -3.35 -12.84 7.56
CA PRO A 19 -2.67 -14.10 7.23
C PRO A 19 -1.72 -13.90 6.05
N VAL A 20 -0.57 -14.57 5.99
CA VAL A 20 0.40 -14.36 4.87
C VAL A 20 -0.07 -14.83 3.48
N SER A 21 -1.10 -15.67 3.41
CA SER A 21 -1.57 -16.30 2.16
C SER A 21 -2.07 -15.33 1.09
N HIS A 22 -2.39 -14.08 1.45
CA HIS A 22 -2.78 -13.03 0.51
C HIS A 22 -1.59 -12.32 -0.16
N VAL A 23 -0.36 -12.57 0.31
CA VAL A 23 0.84 -11.91 -0.21
C VAL A 23 1.18 -12.47 -1.60
N VAL A 24 1.25 -11.59 -2.60
CA VAL A 24 1.62 -11.93 -3.99
C VAL A 24 2.89 -11.22 -4.45
N GLY A 25 3.23 -10.07 -3.86
CA GLY A 25 4.30 -9.19 -4.35
C GLY A 25 5.74 -9.70 -4.20
N THR A 26 5.99 -10.81 -3.49
CA THR A 26 7.35 -11.31 -3.20
C THR A 26 8.11 -11.71 -4.44
N GLU A 27 7.44 -12.34 -5.41
CA GLU A 27 8.06 -12.73 -6.68
C GLU A 27 8.43 -11.50 -7.51
N ALA A 28 7.53 -10.52 -7.62
CA ALA A 28 7.79 -9.27 -8.33
C ALA A 28 8.97 -8.49 -7.72
N ILE A 29 9.03 -8.38 -6.38
CA ILE A 29 10.17 -7.75 -5.69
C ILE A 29 11.45 -8.53 -5.98
N THR A 30 11.42 -9.86 -5.86
CA THR A 30 12.60 -10.69 -6.09
C THR A 30 13.12 -10.54 -7.53
N ALA A 31 12.22 -10.62 -8.51
CA ALA A 31 12.55 -10.44 -9.92
C ALA A 31 13.14 -9.05 -10.19
N PHE A 32 12.53 -7.99 -9.64
CA PHE A 32 12.99 -6.62 -9.79
C PHE A 32 14.40 -6.41 -9.21
N MET A 33 14.66 -6.90 -8.00
CA MET A 33 15.98 -6.77 -7.36
C MET A 33 17.06 -7.56 -8.10
N ARG A 34 16.73 -8.77 -8.58
CA ARG A 34 17.66 -9.59 -9.37
C ARG A 34 17.97 -8.96 -10.73
N ALA A 35 16.97 -8.38 -11.39
CA ALA A 35 17.17 -7.63 -12.63
C ALA A 35 18.09 -6.40 -12.42
N ALA A 36 18.09 -5.82 -11.22
CA ALA A 36 19.01 -4.76 -10.82
C ALA A 36 20.41 -5.27 -10.39
N GLY A 37 20.68 -6.58 -10.47
CA GLY A 37 21.98 -7.17 -10.17
C GLY A 37 22.21 -7.60 -8.71
N HIS A 38 21.16 -7.63 -7.89
CA HIS A 38 21.26 -8.09 -6.50
C HIS A 38 21.01 -9.59 -6.36
N ASP A 39 21.91 -10.31 -5.68
CA ASP A 39 21.65 -11.67 -5.17
C ASP A 39 20.68 -11.57 -3.99
N PHE A 40 19.38 -11.63 -4.30
CA PHE A 40 18.30 -11.24 -3.40
C PHE A 40 17.10 -12.18 -3.50
N ILE A 41 16.38 -12.36 -2.39
CA ILE A 41 15.05 -12.97 -2.35
C ILE A 41 14.14 -12.27 -1.32
N CYS A 42 12.88 -12.03 -1.69
CA CYS A 42 11.84 -11.60 -0.76
C CYS A 42 11.05 -12.82 -0.25
N VAL A 43 11.00 -13.01 1.06
CA VAL A 43 10.40 -14.19 1.71
C VAL A 43 9.13 -13.78 2.46
N PRO A 44 7.95 -14.32 2.10
CA PRO A 44 6.73 -14.05 2.85
C PRO A 44 6.78 -14.77 4.21
N VAL A 45 6.47 -14.06 5.29
CA VAL A 45 6.47 -14.60 6.66
C VAL A 45 5.14 -14.32 7.33
N HIS A 46 4.49 -15.37 7.84
CA HIS A 46 3.30 -15.23 8.66
C HIS A 46 3.71 -14.77 10.06
N VAL A 47 3.29 -13.57 10.45
CA VAL A 47 3.54 -13.02 11.78
C VAL A 47 2.21 -12.55 12.35
N GLY A 48 1.69 -13.19 13.39
CA GLY A 48 0.46 -12.76 14.04
C GLY A 48 0.63 -11.40 14.72
N ALA A 49 -0.48 -10.67 14.93
CA ALA A 49 -0.43 -9.37 15.61
C ALA A 49 0.24 -9.40 17.00
N GLN A 50 0.11 -10.52 17.73
CA GLN A 50 0.75 -10.70 19.05
C GLN A 50 2.25 -10.95 18.96
N ASP A 51 2.73 -11.47 17.84
CA ASP A 51 4.14 -11.83 17.63
C ASP A 51 4.94 -10.73 16.95
N LEU A 52 4.29 -9.63 16.51
CA LEU A 52 4.94 -8.56 15.75
C LEU A 52 6.14 -7.98 16.49
N THR A 53 6.01 -7.71 17.80
CA THR A 53 7.13 -7.20 18.62
C THR A 53 8.32 -8.15 18.60
N THR A 54 8.09 -9.44 18.83
CA THR A 54 9.13 -10.47 18.83
C THR A 54 9.80 -10.58 17.45
N ALA A 55 9.01 -10.57 16.38
CA ALA A 55 9.52 -10.64 15.01
C ALA A 55 10.39 -9.43 14.66
N ILE A 56 9.99 -8.22 15.06
CA ILE A 56 10.77 -6.99 14.83
C ILE A 56 12.06 -7.01 15.64
N GLN A 57 12.05 -7.50 16.88
CA GLN A 57 13.28 -7.63 17.67
C GLN A 57 14.25 -8.65 17.05
N ALA A 58 13.74 -9.80 16.57
CA ALA A 58 14.57 -10.81 15.90
C ALA A 58 15.21 -10.29 14.61
N LEU A 59 14.49 -9.46 13.84
CA LEU A 59 14.99 -8.87 12.59
C LEU A 59 16.35 -8.17 12.77
N ARG A 60 16.58 -7.53 13.92
CA ARG A 60 17.83 -6.84 14.26
C ARG A 60 19.06 -7.74 14.18
N GLY A 61 18.91 -9.01 14.51
CA GLY A 61 20.00 -10.00 14.51
C GLY A 61 20.31 -10.64 13.15
N PHE A 62 19.43 -10.50 12.16
CA PHE A 62 19.60 -11.16 10.87
C PHE A 62 20.57 -10.40 9.95
N GLN A 63 21.86 -10.73 10.03
CA GLN A 63 22.93 -9.99 9.36
C GLN A 63 22.86 -9.98 7.82
N ASN A 64 22.32 -11.03 7.19
CA ASN A 64 22.10 -11.09 5.75
C ASN A 64 20.71 -10.58 5.32
N CYS A 65 19.91 -10.07 6.26
CA CYS A 65 18.61 -9.49 5.99
C CYS A 65 18.73 -7.98 5.77
N VAL A 66 18.21 -7.48 4.65
CA VAL A 66 18.18 -6.03 4.37
C VAL A 66 17.04 -5.31 5.09
N GLY A 67 16.12 -6.07 5.69
CA GLY A 67 14.96 -5.54 6.37
C GLY A 67 13.68 -6.31 6.03
N SER A 68 12.55 -5.62 6.10
CA SER A 68 11.24 -6.25 5.91
C SER A 68 10.27 -5.32 5.21
N GLY A 69 9.52 -5.84 4.24
CA GLY A 69 8.21 -5.30 3.95
C GLY A 69 7.23 -5.68 5.07
N VAL A 70 6.23 -4.86 5.32
CA VAL A 70 5.13 -5.15 6.23
C VAL A 70 3.81 -4.81 5.58
N THR A 71 2.82 -5.67 5.73
CA THR A 71 1.47 -5.42 5.22
C THR A 71 0.42 -5.73 6.29
N ILE A 72 -0.84 -5.82 5.92
CA ILE A 72 -1.97 -6.02 6.83
C ILE A 72 -1.67 -7.13 7.84
N PRO A 73 -1.89 -6.89 9.15
CA PRO A 73 -2.37 -5.67 9.81
C PRO A 73 -1.26 -4.75 10.36
N HIS A 74 0.00 -4.99 10.02
CA HIS A 74 1.18 -4.49 10.75
C HIS A 74 1.63 -3.07 10.38
N LYS A 75 1.11 -2.49 9.30
CA LYS A 75 1.59 -1.21 8.76
C LYS A 75 1.51 -0.02 9.72
N ILE A 76 0.63 -0.05 10.73
CA ILE A 76 0.53 0.99 11.77
C ILE A 76 1.18 0.50 13.08
N PRO A 77 0.87 -0.70 13.60
CA PRO A 77 1.43 -1.19 14.87
C PRO A 77 2.96 -1.33 14.88
N VAL A 78 3.61 -1.37 13.72
CA VAL A 78 5.07 -1.47 13.66
C VAL A 78 5.79 -0.17 14.02
N LEU A 79 5.17 1.00 13.83
CA LEU A 79 5.79 2.32 14.07
C LEU A 79 6.52 2.45 15.42
N PRO A 80 5.89 2.13 16.57
CA PRO A 80 6.55 2.25 17.87
C PRO A 80 7.65 1.22 18.11
N LEU A 81 7.85 0.26 17.22
CA LEU A 81 8.85 -0.81 17.34
C LEU A 81 10.16 -0.50 16.60
N LEU A 82 10.19 0.59 15.83
CA LEU A 82 11.33 1.01 15.01
C LEU A 82 12.14 2.10 15.72
N ASP A 83 13.44 2.15 15.44
CA ASP A 83 14.31 3.17 16.03
C ASP A 83 14.08 4.53 15.36
N GLU A 84 13.89 4.51 14.04
CA GLU A 84 13.63 5.69 13.24
C GLU A 84 12.55 5.44 12.20
N VAL A 85 11.91 6.52 11.78
CA VAL A 85 11.00 6.55 10.64
C VAL A 85 11.28 7.80 9.83
N THR A 86 11.17 7.70 8.51
CA THR A 86 11.33 8.84 7.60
C THR A 86 10.30 9.94 7.92
N PRO A 87 10.55 11.21 7.54
CA PRO A 87 9.58 12.28 7.71
C PRO A 87 8.22 11.93 7.08
N ARG A 88 8.20 11.35 5.88
CA ARG A 88 6.96 10.93 5.22
C ARG A 88 6.21 9.85 5.99
N ALA A 89 6.89 8.80 6.47
CA ALA A 89 6.24 7.73 7.22
C ALA A 89 5.72 8.21 8.57
N ARG A 90 6.42 9.17 9.20
CA ARG A 90 5.97 9.85 10.42
C ARG A 90 4.69 10.63 10.18
N THR A 91 4.64 11.44 9.13
CA THR A 91 3.44 12.22 8.75
C THR A 91 2.27 11.31 8.40
N ILE A 92 2.50 10.27 7.59
CA ILE A 92 1.47 9.30 7.21
C ILE A 92 0.97 8.53 8.45
N GLY A 93 1.85 8.26 9.42
CA GLY A 93 1.56 7.40 10.55
C GLY A 93 1.36 5.96 10.10
N SER A 94 2.19 5.49 9.16
CA SER A 94 2.22 4.11 8.69
C SER A 94 3.58 3.81 8.05
N VAL A 95 3.98 2.53 8.03
CA VAL A 95 5.20 2.00 7.41
C VAL A 95 4.83 0.76 6.58
N ASN A 96 5.38 0.64 5.37
CA ASN A 96 5.26 -0.58 4.54
C ASN A 96 6.63 -1.22 4.24
N TYR A 97 7.73 -0.50 4.42
CA TYR A 97 9.10 -1.04 4.34
C TYR A 97 9.93 -0.63 5.54
N ILE A 98 10.76 -1.56 6.00
CA ILE A 98 11.72 -1.41 7.08
C ILE A 98 13.07 -1.75 6.49
N ARG A 99 14.04 -0.84 6.61
CA ARG A 99 15.44 -1.10 6.32
C ARG A 99 16.14 -1.49 7.62
N ARG A 100 16.95 -2.55 7.55
CA ARG A 100 17.89 -2.91 8.61
C ARG A 100 19.28 -2.38 8.22
N ASP A 101 19.83 -1.51 9.06
CA ASP A 101 21.18 -0.97 8.89
C ASP A 101 22.23 -1.99 9.38
N ALA A 102 23.51 -1.75 9.07
CA ALA A 102 24.59 -2.70 9.35
C ALA A 102 24.75 -3.00 10.86
N ASP A 103 24.46 -2.02 11.71
CA ASP A 103 24.48 -2.11 13.17
C ASP A 103 23.21 -2.75 13.77
N GLY A 104 22.23 -3.13 12.93
CA GLY A 104 20.97 -3.71 13.36
C GLY A 104 19.87 -2.70 13.70
N LYS A 105 20.12 -1.40 13.49
CA LYS A 105 19.09 -0.37 13.59
C LYS A 105 18.02 -0.57 12.52
N LEU A 106 16.76 -0.29 12.87
CA LEU A 106 15.60 -0.42 12.02
C LEU A 106 15.01 0.95 11.71
N THR A 107 15.03 1.31 10.44
CA THR A 107 14.40 2.53 9.93
C THR A 107 13.17 2.17 9.12
N GLY A 108 12.03 2.81 9.38
CA GLY A 108 10.77 2.59 8.68
C GLY A 108 10.43 3.65 7.66
N ASP A 109 9.75 3.24 6.60
CA ASP A 109 9.27 4.12 5.55
C ASP A 109 7.93 3.66 4.95
N ASN A 110 7.22 4.59 4.31
CA ASN A 110 6.01 4.30 3.57
C ASN A 110 6.07 4.87 2.15
N VAL A 111 6.00 3.97 1.17
CA VAL A 111 6.02 4.32 -0.26
C VAL A 111 4.76 3.86 -1.00
N ASP A 112 3.74 3.35 -0.30
CA ASP A 112 2.48 2.91 -0.90
C ASP A 112 1.84 4.03 -1.74
N GLY A 113 1.62 5.19 -1.15
CA GLY A 113 0.97 6.33 -1.80
C GLY A 113 1.78 6.88 -2.98
N SER A 114 3.09 7.00 -2.83
CA SER A 114 3.99 7.38 -3.94
C SER A 114 3.97 6.33 -5.07
N GLY A 115 3.92 5.04 -4.73
CA GLY A 115 3.77 3.95 -5.69
C GLY A 115 2.44 4.03 -6.44
N PHE A 116 1.35 4.34 -5.74
CA PHE A 116 0.04 4.53 -6.35
C PHE A 116 0.03 5.71 -7.34
N VAL A 117 0.55 6.87 -6.94
CA VAL A 117 0.63 8.06 -7.81
C VAL A 117 1.47 7.78 -9.06
N ARG A 118 2.61 7.09 -8.89
CA ARG A 118 3.46 6.69 -10.01
C ARG A 118 2.77 5.70 -10.93
N GLY A 119 2.12 4.67 -10.37
CA GLY A 119 1.36 3.68 -11.15
C GLY A 119 0.20 4.31 -11.92
N ALA A 120 -0.54 5.24 -11.31
CA ALA A 120 -1.59 6.00 -12.00
C ALA A 120 -1.01 6.84 -13.15
N THR A 121 0.12 7.53 -12.92
CA THR A 121 0.78 8.36 -13.93
C THR A 121 1.27 7.52 -15.12
N GLU A 122 1.93 6.39 -14.85
CA GLU A 122 2.40 5.44 -15.87
C GLU A 122 1.24 4.81 -16.64
N ALA A 123 0.08 4.62 -15.99
CA ALA A 123 -1.15 4.20 -16.65
C ALA A 123 -1.82 5.32 -17.47
N GLY A 124 -1.28 6.54 -17.48
CA GLY A 124 -1.83 7.69 -18.20
C GLY A 124 -3.01 8.37 -17.49
N ILE A 125 -3.08 8.28 -16.16
CA ILE A 125 -4.10 8.93 -15.33
C ILE A 125 -3.49 10.17 -14.68
N ARG A 126 -4.11 11.33 -14.92
CA ARG A 126 -3.78 12.58 -14.24
C ARG A 126 -4.69 12.72 -13.01
N LEU A 127 -4.11 12.63 -11.81
CA LEU A 127 -4.85 12.74 -10.54
C LEU A 127 -5.27 14.17 -10.19
N ALA A 128 -4.48 15.16 -10.62
CA ALA A 128 -4.74 16.56 -10.33
C ALA A 128 -6.10 17.00 -10.89
N GLY A 129 -6.94 17.58 -10.04
CA GLY A 129 -8.28 18.05 -10.39
C GLY A 129 -9.40 17.01 -10.28
N LEU A 130 -9.09 15.74 -10.01
CA LEU A 130 -10.12 14.71 -9.82
C LEU A 130 -10.81 14.83 -8.46
N ARG A 131 -12.08 14.46 -8.40
CA ARG A 131 -12.83 14.17 -7.18
C ARG A 131 -12.69 12.69 -6.88
N VAL A 132 -12.12 12.35 -5.73
CA VAL A 132 -11.74 10.98 -5.38
C VAL A 132 -12.50 10.51 -4.15
N LEU A 133 -13.17 9.36 -4.27
CA LEU A 133 -13.67 8.58 -3.14
C LEU A 133 -12.64 7.53 -2.76
N LEU A 134 -12.08 7.64 -1.56
CA LEU A 134 -11.14 6.66 -0.99
C LEU A 134 -11.84 5.82 0.07
N LEU A 135 -11.91 4.52 -0.19
CA LEU A 135 -12.56 3.54 0.68
C LEU A 135 -11.48 2.87 1.54
N GLY A 136 -11.49 3.15 2.83
CA GLY A 136 -10.57 2.58 3.81
C GLY A 136 -9.60 3.60 4.41
N ALA A 137 -9.50 3.58 5.73
CA ALA A 137 -8.59 4.42 6.52
C ALA A 137 -7.49 3.59 7.25
N GLY A 138 -7.18 2.40 6.72
CA GLY A 138 -6.07 1.55 7.20
C GLY A 138 -4.70 2.03 6.69
N GLY A 139 -3.61 1.32 7.00
CA GLY A 139 -2.24 1.78 6.68
C GLY A 139 -2.00 2.16 5.20
N ALA A 140 -2.53 1.36 4.27
CA ALA A 140 -2.47 1.69 2.84
C ALA A 140 -3.36 2.91 2.49
N GLY A 141 -4.62 2.92 2.94
CA GLY A 141 -5.54 4.04 2.77
C GLY A 141 -4.99 5.36 3.32
N ARG A 142 -4.32 5.34 4.47
CA ARG A 142 -3.62 6.52 5.02
C ARG A 142 -2.59 7.04 4.01
N SER A 143 -1.70 6.16 3.55
CA SER A 143 -0.65 6.54 2.59
C SER A 143 -1.22 7.10 1.28
N LEU A 144 -2.27 6.47 0.75
CA LEU A 144 -2.97 6.94 -0.44
C LEU A 144 -3.64 8.30 -0.22
N ALA A 145 -4.26 8.55 0.93
CA ALA A 145 -4.91 9.82 1.22
C ALA A 145 -3.92 11.00 1.21
N PHE A 146 -2.76 10.86 1.84
CA PHE A 146 -1.70 11.87 1.78
C PHE A 146 -1.21 12.07 0.34
N ALA A 147 -0.92 10.99 -0.38
CA ALA A 147 -0.39 11.08 -1.74
C ALA A 147 -1.40 11.68 -2.74
N LEU A 148 -2.70 11.38 -2.60
CA LEU A 148 -3.77 11.97 -3.40
C LEU A 148 -3.91 13.47 -3.13
N ALA A 149 -3.89 13.87 -1.85
CA ALA A 149 -3.92 15.28 -1.47
C ALA A 149 -2.71 16.06 -2.02
N GLU A 150 -1.50 15.49 -1.92
CA GLU A 150 -0.28 16.06 -2.49
C GLU A 150 -0.30 16.11 -4.03
N ALA A 151 -0.93 15.12 -4.68
CA ALA A 151 -1.11 15.08 -6.13
C ALA A 151 -2.13 16.11 -6.67
N GLY A 152 -2.81 16.85 -5.79
CA GLY A 152 -3.68 17.97 -6.17
C GLY A 152 -5.06 17.56 -6.67
N VAL A 153 -5.63 16.47 -6.13
CA VAL A 153 -7.06 16.15 -6.32
C VAL A 153 -7.93 17.34 -5.90
N ALA A 154 -9.04 17.57 -6.62
CA ALA A 154 -9.95 18.68 -6.33
C ALA A 154 -10.75 18.44 -5.04
N GLU A 155 -11.11 17.19 -4.77
CA GLU A 155 -11.79 16.75 -3.56
C GLU A 155 -11.34 15.34 -3.22
N LEU A 156 -11.05 15.07 -1.94
CA LEU A 156 -10.83 13.74 -1.40
C LEU A 156 -11.86 13.43 -0.33
N VAL A 157 -12.69 12.42 -0.57
CA VAL A 157 -13.65 11.91 0.40
C VAL A 157 -13.17 10.58 0.92
N VAL A 158 -12.99 10.48 2.23
CA VAL A 158 -12.59 9.24 2.89
C VAL A 158 -13.82 8.59 3.52
N SER A 159 -14.10 7.36 3.10
CA SER A 159 -15.11 6.51 3.75
C SER A 159 -14.45 5.34 4.46
N ASN A 160 -14.92 5.02 5.66
CA ASN A 160 -14.45 3.87 6.41
C ASN A 160 -15.56 3.41 7.38
N ARG A 161 -15.72 2.09 7.53
CA ARG A 161 -16.71 1.50 8.45
C ARG A 161 -16.62 2.08 9.87
N ASP A 162 -15.40 2.24 10.36
CA ASP A 162 -15.13 2.97 11.60
C ASP A 162 -14.94 4.45 11.25
N ARG A 163 -15.99 5.25 11.51
CA ARG A 163 -16.01 6.69 11.18
C ARG A 163 -14.92 7.46 11.92
N ALA A 164 -14.57 7.06 13.14
CA ALA A 164 -13.54 7.76 13.92
C ALA A 164 -12.16 7.65 13.24
N LYS A 165 -11.86 6.51 12.60
CA LYS A 165 -10.63 6.36 11.79
C LYS A 165 -10.63 7.25 10.55
N ALA A 166 -11.77 7.41 9.89
CA ALA A 166 -11.89 8.31 8.74
C ALA A 166 -11.67 9.77 9.17
N VAL A 167 -12.34 10.20 10.25
CA VAL A 167 -12.17 11.56 10.81
C VAL A 167 -10.70 11.81 11.17
N GLY A 168 -10.07 10.92 11.94
CA GLY A 168 -8.67 11.10 12.33
C GLY A 168 -7.69 11.07 11.14
N LEU A 169 -8.02 10.39 10.03
CA LEU A 169 -7.23 10.48 8.80
C LEU A 169 -7.43 11.83 8.10
N VAL A 170 -8.68 12.27 7.94
CA VAL A 170 -9.02 13.56 7.32
C VAL A 170 -8.37 14.72 8.06
N ASP A 171 -8.39 14.71 9.40
CA ASP A 171 -7.76 15.74 10.23
C ASP A 171 -6.24 15.76 10.02
N ALA A 172 -5.61 14.59 9.98
CA ALA A 172 -4.17 14.47 9.76
C ALA A 172 -3.75 14.96 8.36
N VAL A 173 -4.54 14.63 7.32
CA VAL A 173 -4.27 15.10 5.96
C VAL A 173 -4.50 16.60 5.86
N SER A 174 -5.60 17.12 6.42
CA SER A 174 -5.89 18.56 6.43
C SER A 174 -4.79 19.37 7.12
N ALA A 175 -4.22 18.85 8.22
CA ALA A 175 -3.11 19.49 8.91
C ALA A 175 -1.81 19.52 8.09
N ALA A 176 -1.51 18.45 7.34
CA ALA A 176 -0.30 18.37 6.52
C ALA A 176 -0.44 19.03 5.14
N CYS A 177 -1.65 19.05 4.59
CA CYS A 177 -1.99 19.53 3.25
C CYS A 177 -3.14 20.55 3.33
N PRO A 178 -2.92 21.75 3.90
CA PRO A 178 -3.99 22.71 4.21
C PRO A 178 -4.73 23.27 2.99
N ARG A 179 -4.22 23.04 1.78
CA ARG A 179 -4.87 23.44 0.52
C ARG A 179 -5.73 22.34 -0.10
N ALA A 180 -5.65 21.11 0.39
CA ALA A 180 -6.44 20.00 -0.11
C ALA A 180 -7.85 20.06 0.48
N SER A 181 -8.87 19.87 -0.37
CA SER A 181 -10.25 19.70 0.08
C SER A 181 -10.46 18.25 0.49
N VAL A 182 -10.44 17.97 1.80
CA VAL A 182 -10.53 16.61 2.32
C VAL A 182 -11.64 16.53 3.36
N ARG A 183 -12.52 15.53 3.26
CA ARG A 183 -13.61 15.32 4.21
C ARG A 183 -13.96 13.84 4.37
N THR A 184 -14.78 13.55 5.37
CA THR A 184 -15.42 12.23 5.48
C THR A 184 -16.69 12.17 4.63
N GLY A 185 -17.09 10.95 4.26
CA GLY A 185 -18.33 10.70 3.54
C GLY A 185 -18.73 9.23 3.55
N ASP A 186 -19.89 8.96 2.98
CA ASP A 186 -20.42 7.61 2.85
C ASP A 186 -19.78 6.88 1.67
N ALA A 187 -19.93 5.56 1.63
CA ALA A 187 -19.41 4.71 0.56
C ALA A 187 -20.36 4.75 -0.65
N ASP A 188 -20.45 5.91 -1.30
CA ASP A 188 -21.29 6.17 -2.48
C ASP A 188 -20.43 6.81 -3.58
N ALA A 189 -20.31 6.14 -4.73
CA ALA A 189 -19.46 6.59 -5.84
C ALA A 189 -20.07 7.75 -6.66
N THR A 190 -21.32 8.11 -6.43
CA THR A 190 -22.06 9.09 -7.25
C THR A 190 -21.33 10.42 -7.32
N GLY A 191 -20.99 10.85 -8.54
CA GLY A 191 -20.38 12.16 -8.82
C GLY A 191 -18.88 12.28 -8.52
N PHE A 192 -18.19 11.16 -8.27
CA PHE A 192 -16.72 11.12 -8.20
C PHE A 192 -16.10 10.75 -9.55
N ASP A 193 -14.92 11.29 -9.85
CA ASP A 193 -14.17 10.93 -11.05
C ASP A 193 -13.35 9.64 -10.85
N MET A 194 -12.98 9.36 -9.59
CA MET A 194 -12.21 8.18 -9.23
C MET A 194 -12.69 7.56 -7.92
N VAL A 195 -12.83 6.23 -7.90
CA VAL A 195 -13.13 5.47 -6.69
C VAL A 195 -12.01 4.49 -6.40
N VAL A 196 -11.44 4.53 -5.20
CA VAL A 196 -10.29 3.74 -4.80
C VAL A 196 -10.65 2.82 -3.64
N ASN A 197 -10.64 1.51 -3.88
CA ASN A 197 -10.69 0.52 -2.80
C ASN A 197 -9.30 0.36 -2.19
N ALA A 198 -9.13 0.89 -0.97
CA ALA A 198 -7.96 0.70 -0.12
C ALA A 198 -8.28 -0.18 1.12
N THR A 199 -9.40 -0.89 1.10
CA THR A 199 -9.79 -1.86 2.11
C THR A 199 -9.26 -3.25 1.78
N SER A 200 -9.65 -4.25 2.57
CA SER A 200 -9.44 -5.67 2.24
C SER A 200 -10.66 -6.34 1.59
N LEU A 201 -11.73 -5.60 1.31
CA LEU A 201 -12.92 -6.14 0.65
C LEU A 201 -12.59 -6.52 -0.79
N GLY A 202 -13.10 -7.66 -1.25
CA GLY A 202 -12.78 -8.24 -2.56
C GLY A 202 -11.50 -9.08 -2.59
N MET A 203 -10.71 -9.09 -1.51
CA MET A 203 -9.58 -10.02 -1.34
C MET A 203 -10.09 -11.45 -1.11
N ILE A 204 -9.28 -12.46 -1.45
CA ILE A 204 -9.60 -13.87 -1.16
C ILE A 204 -9.95 -14.05 0.33
N GLY A 205 -11.13 -14.62 0.59
CA GLY A 205 -11.68 -14.82 1.94
C GLY A 205 -12.39 -13.59 2.53
N LYS A 206 -12.63 -12.55 1.72
CA LYS A 206 -13.30 -11.29 2.08
C LYS A 206 -14.22 -10.77 0.96
N GLU A 207 -14.85 -11.68 0.22
CA GLU A 207 -15.74 -11.39 -0.92
C GLU A 207 -17.21 -11.17 -0.52
N GLU A 208 -17.53 -11.35 0.77
CA GLU A 208 -18.88 -11.28 1.35
C GLU A 208 -19.52 -9.87 1.29
N ALA A 209 -18.70 -8.84 1.10
CA ALA A 209 -19.17 -7.46 1.02
C ALA A 209 -18.42 -6.68 -0.05
N ASP A 210 -19.16 -5.80 -0.71
CA ASP A 210 -18.65 -4.91 -1.73
C ASP A 210 -18.23 -3.55 -1.12
N PRO A 211 -17.18 -2.89 -1.64
CA PRO A 211 -16.66 -1.68 -1.04
C PRO A 211 -17.54 -0.44 -1.28
N VAL A 212 -18.42 -0.50 -2.28
CA VAL A 212 -19.49 0.47 -2.63
C VAL A 212 -20.65 -0.28 -3.30
N ASP A 213 -21.81 0.36 -3.41
CA ASP A 213 -22.87 -0.12 -4.31
C ASP A 213 -22.45 0.07 -5.77
N PHE A 214 -22.32 -1.02 -6.53
CA PHE A 214 -21.89 -0.98 -7.93
C PHE A 214 -22.86 -0.24 -8.85
N ALA A 215 -24.13 -0.08 -8.45
CA ALA A 215 -25.10 0.72 -9.21
C ALA A 215 -24.75 2.22 -9.23
N THR A 216 -23.86 2.67 -8.34
CA THR A 216 -23.39 4.07 -8.26
C THR A 216 -22.22 4.35 -9.21
N LEU A 217 -21.73 3.36 -9.95
CA LEU A 217 -20.64 3.51 -10.92
C LEU A 217 -21.14 4.05 -12.26
N SER A 218 -20.33 4.88 -12.93
CA SER A 218 -20.57 5.34 -14.30
C SER A 218 -19.33 5.17 -15.19
N ALA A 219 -19.55 5.05 -16.50
CA ALA A 219 -18.52 4.67 -17.48
C ALA A 219 -17.35 5.68 -17.59
N ASP A 220 -17.57 6.94 -17.22
CA ASP A 220 -16.56 8.00 -17.19
C ASP A 220 -15.63 7.94 -15.97
N MET A 221 -15.95 7.09 -14.98
CA MET A 221 -15.14 6.95 -13.77
C MET A 221 -13.86 6.13 -13.99
N ILE A 222 -12.88 6.41 -13.13
CA ILE A 222 -11.73 5.54 -12.88
C ILE A 222 -12.01 4.71 -11.63
N VAL A 223 -11.91 3.39 -11.74
CA VAL A 223 -12.02 2.48 -10.59
C VAL A 223 -10.66 1.86 -10.31
N ALA A 224 -10.16 2.10 -9.10
CA ALA A 224 -8.91 1.54 -8.62
C ALA A 224 -9.10 0.59 -7.45
N ASP A 225 -8.40 -0.54 -7.47
CA ASP A 225 -8.43 -1.51 -6.37
C ASP A 225 -7.01 -1.95 -6.03
N ILE A 226 -6.57 -1.74 -4.78
CA ILE A 226 -5.22 -2.11 -4.34
C ILE A 226 -5.11 -3.59 -3.94
N VAL A 227 -6.21 -4.34 -3.98
CA VAL A 227 -6.18 -5.79 -3.78
C VAL A 227 -5.39 -6.44 -4.91
N MET A 228 -4.42 -7.28 -4.53
CA MET A 228 -3.56 -8.01 -5.47
C MET A 228 -4.05 -9.43 -5.75
N LYS A 229 -4.92 -9.97 -4.89
CA LYS A 229 -5.40 -11.35 -4.98
C LYS A 229 -6.88 -11.45 -4.58
N PRO A 230 -7.78 -11.77 -5.51
CA PRO A 230 -7.54 -11.96 -6.95
C PRO A 230 -7.05 -10.68 -7.64
N GLU A 231 -6.42 -10.79 -8.82
CA GLU A 231 -5.98 -9.61 -9.59
C GLU A 231 -7.17 -8.77 -10.07
N LYS A 232 -8.29 -9.43 -10.40
CA LYS A 232 -9.54 -8.77 -10.79
C LYS A 232 -10.64 -9.09 -9.77
N THR A 233 -10.86 -8.19 -8.83
CA THR A 233 -11.90 -8.28 -7.80
C THR A 233 -13.30 -8.13 -8.39
N ARG A 234 -14.34 -8.49 -7.63
CA ARG A 234 -15.74 -8.22 -8.02
C ARG A 234 -15.98 -6.74 -8.32
N PHE A 235 -15.32 -5.86 -7.58
CA PHE A 235 -15.37 -4.41 -7.79
C PHE A 235 -14.81 -4.01 -9.17
N LEU A 236 -13.63 -4.52 -9.54
CA LEU A 236 -13.04 -4.29 -10.86
C LEU A 236 -13.84 -4.95 -11.99
N GLN A 237 -14.47 -6.11 -11.75
CA GLN A 237 -15.34 -6.78 -12.72
C GLN A 237 -16.61 -5.94 -13.00
N ALA A 238 -17.26 -5.43 -11.95
CA ALA A 238 -18.42 -4.57 -12.09
C ALA A 238 -18.07 -3.25 -12.80
N ALA A 239 -16.95 -2.63 -12.42
CA ALA A 239 -16.45 -1.43 -13.07
C ALA A 239 -16.17 -1.64 -14.56
N GLU A 240 -15.57 -2.77 -14.94
CA GLU A 240 -15.36 -3.11 -16.35
C GLU A 240 -16.67 -3.27 -17.11
N ALA A 241 -17.66 -3.96 -16.52
CA ALA A 241 -18.96 -4.17 -17.12
C ALA A 241 -19.72 -2.85 -17.34
N THR A 242 -19.52 -1.88 -16.45
CA THR A 242 -20.03 -0.50 -16.59
C THR A 242 -19.26 0.34 -17.61
N GLY A 243 -18.07 -0.10 -18.03
CA GLY A 243 -17.21 0.62 -18.97
C GLY A 243 -16.22 1.60 -18.31
N CYS A 244 -16.04 1.53 -17.00
CA CYS A 244 -15.08 2.35 -16.26
C CYS A 244 -13.64 2.05 -16.69
N ARG A 245 -12.76 3.04 -16.54
CA ARG A 245 -11.31 2.82 -16.66
C ARG A 245 -10.78 2.15 -15.39
N LEU A 246 -9.99 1.09 -15.54
CA LEU A 246 -9.45 0.34 -14.40
C LEU A 246 -8.02 0.72 -14.04
N LEU A 247 -7.71 0.73 -12.74
CA LEU A 247 -6.36 0.76 -12.19
C LEU A 247 -6.20 -0.38 -11.17
N PHE A 248 -5.39 -1.37 -11.49
CA PHE A 248 -5.18 -2.56 -10.68
C PHE A 248 -4.11 -2.32 -9.61
N GLY A 249 -4.13 -3.15 -8.55
CA GLY A 249 -3.12 -3.11 -7.50
C GLY A 249 -1.70 -3.32 -8.01
N ARG A 250 -1.54 -4.03 -9.14
CA ARG A 250 -0.24 -4.25 -9.78
C ARG A 250 0.44 -2.94 -10.19
N GLN A 251 -0.30 -1.96 -10.71
CA GLN A 251 0.30 -0.66 -11.07
C GLN A 251 0.86 0.07 -9.83
N MET A 252 0.15 0.01 -8.69
CA MET A 252 0.67 0.54 -7.44
C MET A 252 1.92 -0.22 -6.97
N MET A 253 1.90 -1.56 -7.07
CA MET A 253 3.02 -2.42 -6.74
C MET A 253 4.27 -2.07 -7.58
N ASP A 254 4.12 -1.96 -8.89
CA ASP A 254 5.22 -1.65 -9.81
C ASP A 254 5.78 -0.24 -9.55
N GLY A 255 4.87 0.72 -9.31
CA GLY A 255 5.24 2.10 -8.98
C GLY A 255 6.13 2.21 -7.73
N GLN A 256 5.93 1.36 -6.72
CA GLN A 256 6.73 1.40 -5.50
C GLN A 256 8.06 0.64 -5.58
N LEU A 257 8.30 -0.25 -6.55
CA LEU A 257 9.49 -1.11 -6.58
C LEU A 257 10.81 -0.33 -6.56
N ALA A 258 10.92 0.70 -7.39
CA ALA A 258 12.11 1.55 -7.45
C ALA A 258 12.30 2.38 -6.17
N LEU A 259 11.19 2.82 -5.56
CA LEU A 259 11.21 3.59 -4.31
C LEU A 259 11.66 2.72 -3.13
N ALA A 260 11.15 1.48 -3.06
CA ALA A 260 11.54 0.51 -2.06
C ALA A 260 13.02 0.14 -2.20
N ARG A 261 13.49 -0.11 -3.43
CA ARG A 261 14.90 -0.39 -3.70
C ARG A 261 15.82 0.75 -3.24
N ALA A 262 15.50 1.98 -3.63
CA ALA A 262 16.26 3.15 -3.19
C ALA A 262 16.26 3.30 -1.66
N PHE A 263 15.12 3.07 -1.01
CA PHE A 263 15.02 3.14 0.46
C PHE A 263 15.87 2.08 1.16
N LEU A 264 15.92 0.85 0.63
CA LEU A 264 16.72 -0.26 1.17
C LEU A 264 18.22 -0.12 0.91
N GLY A 265 18.67 0.87 0.14
CA GLY A 265 20.08 1.07 -0.20
C GLY A 265 20.62 -0.02 -1.15
N LEU A 266 19.76 -0.50 -2.06
CA LEU A 266 20.10 -1.51 -3.07
C LEU A 266 20.24 -0.86 -4.45
#